data_AF-A0A7K3Z1E0-F1
#
_entry.id   AF-A0A7K3Z1E0-F1
#
_cell.length_a   1.000
_cell.length_b   1.000
_cell.length_c   1.000
_cell.angle_alpha   90.00
_cell.angle_beta   90.00
_cell.angle_gamma   90.00
#
_symmetry.space_group_name_H-M   'P 1'
#
loop_
_entity.id
_entity.type
_entity.pdbx_description
1 polymer ?
#
loop_
_entity_poly.entity_id
_entity_poly.type
_entity_poly.pdbx_seq_one_letter_code
_entity_poly.pdbx_strand_id
1 'polypeptide(L)'
;MKADVERKAKTFDPNGTTKHLVDEGLIKLQSFRKQYPFVEDQTSIEKLTAEDILKKDTGKMGDFFRYIEHQLKPLGHLEIKGTTVYRNIIKQLDDFKELLRMTVDKNRSLAEKIDAPWKDIKRLGLDQHVAKKIIFCFNYETNKVVPIFKTQDIEYFLDKINEKQEYPLLYDNKSLGEKYEYLTEQILKAKQESEITNSWEITYFCRFLYESYPPPKTITEPQRKTTITSVDTEEIKQKREFMDLLNELRRQYKISAEQLREYRDAGFKDPQARITLTEKLTKLK
;
A
#
# COMPACT_ATOMS: atom_id res chain seq x y z
N MET A 1 -15.63 12.19 -11.39
CA MET A 1 -14.29 12.82 -11.43
C MET A 1 -14.46 14.33 -11.64
N LYS A 2 -13.61 15.21 -11.08
CA LYS A 2 -13.71 16.67 -11.32
C LYS A 2 -13.50 17.01 -12.80
N ALA A 3 -14.24 18.01 -13.30
CA ALA A 3 -14.13 18.47 -14.69
C ALA A 3 -12.70 18.90 -15.10
N ASP A 4 -11.92 19.50 -14.20
CA ASP A 4 -10.53 19.87 -14.48
C ASP A 4 -9.65 18.64 -14.75
N VAL A 5 -9.89 17.54 -14.02
CA VAL A 5 -9.14 16.29 -14.18
C VAL A 5 -9.45 15.65 -15.52
N GLU A 6 -10.71 15.61 -15.91
CA GLU A 6 -11.11 15.11 -17.24
C GLU A 6 -10.53 15.96 -18.37
N ARG A 7 -10.55 17.29 -18.21
CA ARG A 7 -9.95 18.21 -19.19
C ARG A 7 -8.45 17.93 -19.37
N LYS A 8 -7.69 17.80 -18.28
CA LYS A 8 -6.26 17.48 -18.34
C LYS A 8 -6.01 16.09 -18.92
N ALA A 9 -6.86 15.10 -18.60
CA ALA A 9 -6.74 13.75 -19.13
C ALA A 9 -6.90 13.70 -20.66
N LYS A 10 -7.80 14.49 -21.25
CA LYS A 10 -7.99 14.57 -22.72
C LYS A 10 -6.76 15.07 -23.46
N THR A 11 -5.94 15.90 -22.82
CA THR A 11 -4.74 16.50 -23.41
C THR A 11 -3.45 15.90 -22.89
N PHE A 12 -3.53 14.85 -22.07
CA PHE A 12 -2.37 14.22 -21.47
C PHE A 12 -1.61 13.37 -22.49
N ASP A 13 -0.27 13.47 -22.45
CA ASP A 13 0.65 12.68 -23.28
C ASP A 13 0.35 12.69 -24.79
N PRO A 14 0.25 13.88 -25.43
CA PRO A 14 -0.15 13.99 -26.84
C PRO A 14 0.81 13.31 -27.82
N ASN A 15 2.05 13.05 -27.40
CA ASN A 15 3.07 12.37 -28.18
C ASN A 15 3.29 10.90 -27.75
N GLY A 16 2.52 10.39 -26.77
CA GLY A 16 2.61 9.00 -26.31
C GLY A 16 3.91 8.65 -25.58
N THR A 17 4.71 9.63 -25.15
CA THR A 17 6.00 9.38 -24.49
C THR A 17 5.81 8.66 -23.16
N THR A 18 4.87 9.14 -22.35
CA THR A 18 4.61 8.54 -21.04
C THR A 18 4.02 7.14 -21.20
N LYS A 19 3.11 6.96 -22.16
CA LYS A 19 2.56 5.64 -22.51
C LYS A 19 3.65 4.67 -22.92
N HIS A 20 4.55 5.07 -23.81
CA HIS A 20 5.65 4.23 -24.26
C HIS A 20 6.57 3.81 -23.11
N LEU A 21 6.92 4.75 -22.22
CA LEU A 21 7.73 4.46 -21.03
C LEU A 21 7.05 3.47 -20.07
N VAL A 22 5.74 3.59 -19.88
CA VAL A 22 4.95 2.66 -19.06
C VAL A 22 4.92 1.28 -19.71
N ASP A 23 4.65 1.20 -21.01
CA ASP A 23 4.58 -0.05 -21.75
C ASP A 23 5.95 -0.78 -21.71
N GLU A 24 7.07 -0.08 -21.89
CA GLU A 24 8.40 -0.65 -21.68
C GLU A 24 8.64 -1.13 -20.25
N GLY A 25 8.17 -0.36 -19.26
CA GLY A 25 8.24 -0.72 -17.85
C GLY A 25 7.51 -2.03 -17.56
N LEU A 26 6.32 -2.21 -18.13
CA LEU A 26 5.52 -3.43 -17.99
C LEU A 26 6.20 -4.63 -18.64
N ILE A 27 6.83 -4.46 -19.81
CA ILE A 27 7.65 -5.51 -20.44
C ILE A 27 8.81 -5.92 -19.52
N LYS A 28 9.51 -4.94 -18.93
CA LYS A 28 10.58 -5.21 -17.95
C LYS A 28 10.04 -5.91 -16.69
N LEU A 29 8.84 -5.58 -16.25
CA LEU A 29 8.19 -6.25 -15.11
C LEU A 29 7.86 -7.71 -15.42
N GLN A 30 7.41 -8.01 -16.64
CA GLN A 30 7.22 -9.39 -17.08
C GLN A 30 8.54 -10.17 -17.09
N SER A 31 9.63 -9.57 -17.56
CA SER A 31 10.98 -10.18 -17.51
C SER A 31 11.44 -10.40 -16.06
N PHE A 32 11.18 -9.45 -15.17
CA PHE A 32 11.46 -9.60 -13.74
C PHE A 32 10.71 -10.80 -13.13
N ARG A 33 9.41 -10.97 -13.43
CA ARG A 33 8.63 -12.12 -12.96
C ARG A 33 9.07 -13.44 -13.59
N LYS A 34 9.57 -13.45 -14.82
CA LYS A 34 10.18 -14.65 -15.40
C LYS A 34 11.46 -15.05 -14.66
N GLN A 35 12.25 -14.08 -14.22
CA GLN A 35 13.47 -14.31 -13.43
C GLN A 35 13.15 -14.74 -11.99
N TYR A 36 12.09 -14.17 -11.40
CA TYR A 36 11.61 -14.44 -10.04
C TYR A 36 10.14 -14.89 -10.09
N PRO A 37 9.85 -16.15 -10.48
CA PRO A 37 8.50 -16.63 -10.75
C PRO A 37 7.73 -16.99 -9.47
N PHE A 38 7.75 -16.09 -8.48
CA PHE A 38 7.27 -16.36 -7.12
C PHE A 38 5.75 -16.53 -7.05
N VAL A 39 5.01 -15.95 -8.00
CA VAL A 39 3.55 -16.07 -8.06
C VAL A 39 3.13 -17.42 -8.64
N GLU A 40 3.87 -17.90 -9.64
CA GLU A 40 3.64 -19.15 -10.34
C GLU A 40 4.23 -20.35 -9.59
N ASP A 41 5.39 -20.19 -8.97
CA ASP A 41 6.13 -21.18 -8.19
C ASP A 41 6.67 -20.54 -6.91
N GLN A 42 5.91 -20.61 -5.81
CA GLN A 42 6.36 -20.07 -4.52
C GLN A 42 7.63 -20.76 -4.00
N THR A 43 7.89 -22.02 -4.37
CA THR A 43 9.09 -22.73 -3.92
C THR A 43 10.36 -22.14 -4.52
N SER A 44 10.25 -21.42 -5.65
CA SER A 44 11.37 -20.70 -6.25
C SER A 44 11.89 -19.55 -5.38
N ILE A 45 11.12 -19.08 -4.39
CA ILE A 45 11.61 -18.13 -3.37
C ILE A 45 12.83 -18.71 -2.62
N GLU A 46 12.90 -20.03 -2.45
CA GLU A 46 14.04 -20.65 -1.77
C GLU A 46 15.36 -20.51 -2.51
N LYS A 47 15.29 -20.34 -3.83
CA LYS A 47 16.45 -20.15 -4.70
C LYS A 47 17.03 -18.74 -4.60
N LEU A 48 16.32 -17.81 -3.95
CA LEU A 48 16.81 -16.44 -3.73
C LEU A 48 18.02 -16.47 -2.80
N THR A 49 19.14 -15.92 -3.27
CA THR A 49 20.42 -15.90 -2.54
C THR A 49 20.78 -14.49 -2.07
N ALA A 50 21.81 -14.39 -1.21
CA ALA A 50 22.34 -13.09 -0.82
C ALA A 50 22.87 -12.25 -2.01
N GLU A 51 23.40 -12.90 -3.05
CA GLU A 51 23.95 -12.24 -4.24
C GLU A 51 22.85 -11.61 -5.13
N ASP A 52 21.62 -12.14 -5.07
CA ASP A 52 20.46 -11.52 -5.69
C ASP A 52 20.07 -10.19 -5.03
N ILE A 53 20.44 -10.00 -3.76
CA ILE A 53 20.12 -8.82 -2.95
C ILE A 53 21.26 -7.80 -2.99
N LEU A 54 22.49 -8.22 -2.71
CA LEU A 54 23.71 -7.39 -2.75
C LEU A 54 24.91 -8.27 -3.10
N LYS A 55 25.65 -7.88 -4.13
CA LYS A 55 26.86 -8.58 -4.57
C LYS A 55 27.99 -8.31 -3.59
N LYS A 56 28.42 -9.31 -2.83
CA LYS A 56 29.34 -9.13 -1.69
C LYS A 56 30.72 -8.63 -2.12
N ASP A 57 31.19 -9.11 -3.26
CA ASP A 57 32.50 -8.84 -3.84
C ASP A 57 32.67 -7.37 -4.28
N THR A 58 31.60 -6.78 -4.81
CA THR A 58 31.61 -5.45 -5.42
C THR A 58 30.87 -4.42 -4.58
N GLY A 59 30.10 -4.86 -3.57
CA GLY A 59 29.18 -4.02 -2.81
C GLY A 59 28.04 -3.44 -3.67
N LYS A 60 27.86 -3.94 -4.90
CA LYS A 60 26.83 -3.49 -5.84
C LYS A 60 25.49 -4.14 -5.54
N MET A 61 24.41 -3.43 -5.88
CA MET A 61 23.05 -3.95 -5.77
C MET A 61 22.90 -5.26 -6.56
N GLY A 62 22.31 -6.26 -5.91
CA GLY A 62 21.96 -7.52 -6.55
C GLY A 62 20.85 -7.34 -7.57
N ASP A 63 20.65 -8.34 -8.42
CA ASP A 63 19.77 -8.22 -9.57
C ASP A 63 18.30 -7.99 -9.19
N PHE A 64 17.84 -8.54 -8.06
CA PHE A 64 16.48 -8.39 -7.56
C PHE A 64 16.14 -6.91 -7.30
N PHE A 65 16.95 -6.24 -6.46
CA PHE A 65 16.73 -4.83 -6.16
C PHE A 65 17.13 -3.90 -7.31
N ARG A 66 18.08 -4.30 -8.16
CA ARG A 66 18.44 -3.54 -9.37
C ARG A 66 17.24 -3.41 -10.30
N TYR A 67 16.46 -4.49 -10.46
CA TYR A 67 15.20 -4.43 -11.19
C TYR A 67 14.22 -3.47 -10.51
N ILE A 68 13.93 -3.72 -9.23
CA ILE A 68 12.94 -2.95 -8.47
C ILE A 68 13.26 -1.45 -8.48
N GLU A 69 14.50 -1.03 -8.25
CA GLU A 69 14.81 0.40 -8.09
C GLU A 69 15.08 1.10 -9.42
N HIS A 70 15.83 0.46 -10.32
CA HIS A 70 16.31 1.13 -11.52
C HIS A 70 15.52 0.75 -12.77
N GLN A 71 15.35 -0.54 -13.05
CA GLN A 71 14.70 -0.97 -14.31
C GLN A 71 13.19 -0.72 -14.31
N LEU A 72 12.56 -0.89 -13.14
CA LEU A 72 11.13 -0.66 -12.92
C LEU A 72 10.83 0.77 -12.44
N LYS A 73 11.75 1.71 -12.67
CA LYS A 73 11.54 3.14 -12.39
C LYS A 73 10.34 3.74 -13.13
N PRO A 74 10.04 3.38 -14.41
CA PRO A 74 8.84 3.87 -15.08
C PRO A 74 7.55 3.50 -14.34
N LEU A 75 7.52 2.36 -13.64
CA LEU A 75 6.38 1.89 -12.86
C LEU A 75 6.32 2.41 -11.41
N GLY A 76 6.96 3.54 -11.15
CA GLY A 76 6.99 4.22 -9.85
C GLY A 76 8.41 4.23 -9.29
N HIS A 77 9.03 5.41 -9.19
CA HIS A 77 10.42 5.51 -8.75
C HIS A 77 10.56 5.25 -7.25
N LEU A 78 11.61 4.54 -6.86
CA LEU A 78 11.98 4.33 -5.47
C LEU A 78 13.47 4.65 -5.33
N GLU A 79 13.81 5.54 -4.41
CA GLU A 79 15.19 5.90 -4.11
C GLU A 79 15.56 5.37 -2.73
N ILE A 80 16.32 4.28 -2.70
CA ILE A 80 16.92 3.78 -1.46
C ILE A 80 18.33 4.35 -1.34
N LYS A 81 18.57 5.14 -0.30
CA LYS A 81 19.89 5.72 -0.06
C LYS A 81 20.81 4.73 0.66
N GLY A 82 21.90 4.38 -0.01
CA GLY A 82 22.96 3.52 0.51
C GLY A 82 22.60 2.04 0.56
N THR A 83 23.56 1.20 0.98
CA THR A 83 23.42 -0.27 0.91
C THR A 83 22.96 -0.93 2.21
N THR A 84 22.70 -0.14 3.26
CA THR A 84 22.40 -0.67 4.60
C THR A 84 21.14 -1.53 4.62
N VAL A 85 20.10 -1.17 3.85
CA VAL A 85 18.86 -1.98 3.81
C VAL A 85 19.13 -3.37 3.24
N TYR A 86 19.88 -3.47 2.13
CA TYR A 86 20.20 -4.76 1.51
C TYR A 86 21.07 -5.62 2.42
N ARG A 87 22.01 -5.02 3.15
CA ARG A 87 22.80 -5.74 4.16
C ARG A 87 21.94 -6.28 5.29
N ASN A 88 20.90 -5.55 5.71
CA ASN A 88 19.97 -6.01 6.73
C ASN A 88 19.05 -7.12 6.21
N ILE A 89 18.64 -7.05 4.94
CA ILE A 89 17.90 -8.12 4.27
C ILE A 89 18.75 -9.39 4.22
N ILE A 90 20.03 -9.30 3.82
CA ILE A 90 20.93 -10.47 3.78
C ILE A 90 21.08 -11.13 5.15
N LYS A 91 21.14 -10.33 6.22
CA LYS A 91 21.23 -10.85 7.60
C LYS A 91 19.96 -11.56 8.06
N GLN A 92 18.83 -11.25 7.45
CA GLN A 92 17.49 -11.75 7.76
C GLN A 92 16.85 -12.31 6.48
N LEU A 93 17.63 -13.08 5.71
CA LEU A 93 17.23 -13.50 4.37
C LEU A 93 16.00 -14.43 4.43
N ASP A 94 15.94 -15.30 5.43
CA ASP A 94 14.80 -16.20 5.63
C ASP A 94 13.53 -15.42 5.99
N ASP A 95 13.62 -14.42 6.88
CA ASP A 95 12.49 -13.53 7.18
C ASP A 95 12.02 -12.77 5.92
N PHE A 96 12.96 -12.33 5.08
CA PHE A 96 12.64 -11.69 3.81
C PHE A 96 11.94 -12.65 2.84
N LYS A 97 12.37 -13.91 2.77
CA LYS A 97 11.70 -14.96 1.99
C LYS A 97 10.27 -15.20 2.48
N GLU A 98 10.04 -15.24 3.79
CA GLU A 98 8.68 -15.35 4.34
C GLU A 98 7.79 -14.15 3.95
N LEU A 99 8.33 -12.93 4.00
CA LEU A 99 7.61 -11.73 3.54
C LEU A 99 7.27 -11.80 2.04
N LEU A 100 8.15 -12.37 1.21
CA LEU A 100 7.87 -12.63 -0.19
C LEU A 100 6.76 -13.67 -0.37
N ARG A 101 6.76 -14.75 0.42
CA ARG A 101 5.65 -15.74 0.40
C ARG A 101 4.32 -15.10 0.75
N MET A 102 4.28 -14.27 1.81
CA MET A 102 3.09 -13.50 2.17
C MET A 102 2.65 -12.56 1.03
N THR A 103 3.59 -11.97 0.32
CA THR A 103 3.32 -11.04 -0.79
C THR A 103 2.63 -11.72 -1.98
N VAL A 104 3.03 -12.95 -2.30
CA VAL A 104 2.49 -13.70 -3.46
C VAL A 104 1.33 -14.62 -3.10
N ASP A 105 1.02 -14.76 -1.80
CA ASP A 105 -0.15 -15.50 -1.33
C ASP A 105 -1.45 -14.86 -1.85
N LYS A 106 -2.25 -15.66 -2.57
CA LYS A 106 -3.50 -15.22 -3.19
C LYS A 106 -4.65 -15.09 -2.19
N ASN A 107 -4.53 -15.72 -1.02
CA ASN A 107 -5.55 -15.70 0.02
C ASN A 107 -5.43 -14.47 0.94
N ARG A 108 -4.31 -13.72 0.84
CA ARG A 108 -4.09 -12.51 1.62
C ARG A 108 -4.59 -11.27 0.89
N SER A 109 -5.28 -10.42 1.63
CA SER A 109 -5.64 -9.07 1.23
C SER A 109 -4.41 -8.17 1.00
N LEU A 110 -4.59 -7.05 0.31
CA LEU A 110 -3.53 -6.05 0.14
C LEU A 110 -3.16 -5.44 1.50
N ALA A 111 -4.15 -5.23 2.38
CA ALA A 111 -3.92 -4.76 3.74
C ALA A 111 -3.00 -5.71 4.53
N GLU A 112 -3.26 -7.02 4.50
CA GLU A 112 -2.43 -8.02 5.20
C GLU A 112 -1.01 -8.10 4.64
N LYS A 113 -0.83 -7.94 3.32
CA LYS A 113 0.49 -7.93 2.67
C LYS A 113 1.32 -6.73 3.12
N ILE A 114 0.70 -5.57 3.25
CA ILE A 114 1.37 -4.33 3.70
C ILE A 114 1.65 -4.38 5.20
N ASP A 115 0.68 -4.81 6.01
CA ASP A 115 0.82 -4.91 7.47
C ASP A 115 1.69 -6.08 7.95
N ALA A 116 2.23 -6.89 7.02
CA ALA A 116 3.23 -7.91 7.32
C ALA A 116 4.46 -7.29 8.04
N PRO A 117 5.25 -8.08 8.76
CA PRO A 117 6.33 -7.58 9.64
C PRO A 117 7.56 -7.01 8.90
N TRP A 118 7.39 -6.31 7.77
CA TRP A 118 8.46 -5.64 7.01
C TRP A 118 9.37 -4.75 7.86
N LYS A 119 8.81 -4.13 8.91
CA LYS A 119 9.54 -3.22 9.81
C LYS A 119 10.62 -3.92 10.65
N ASP A 120 10.53 -5.24 10.80
CA ASP A 120 11.50 -6.02 11.58
C ASP A 120 12.85 -6.05 10.84
N ILE A 121 12.82 -5.99 9.51
CA ILE A 121 14.00 -5.67 8.69
C ILE A 121 14.25 -4.16 8.69
N LYS A 122 15.20 -3.74 9.54
CA LYS A 122 15.58 -2.33 9.70
C LYS A 122 15.83 -1.63 8.37
N ARG A 123 15.24 -0.44 8.22
CA ARG A 123 15.34 0.49 7.07
C ARG A 123 14.55 0.11 5.81
N LEU A 124 13.58 -0.81 5.88
CA LEU A 124 12.58 -1.01 4.81
C LEU A 124 11.50 0.11 4.73
N GLY A 125 11.69 1.21 5.46
CA GLY A 125 10.89 2.44 5.37
C GLY A 125 9.66 2.46 6.31
N LEU A 126 9.33 3.64 6.86
CA LEU A 126 8.21 3.82 7.80
C LEU A 126 6.83 3.67 7.12
N ASP A 127 6.68 4.24 5.93
CA ASP A 127 5.46 4.10 5.10
C ASP A 127 5.56 2.88 4.16
N GLN A 128 6.53 1.99 4.41
CA GLN A 128 6.73 0.71 3.73
C GLN A 128 6.75 0.82 2.18
N HIS A 129 7.33 1.89 1.63
CA HIS A 129 7.36 2.13 0.17
C HIS A 129 8.00 0.96 -0.60
N VAL A 130 9.08 0.40 -0.06
CA VAL A 130 9.78 -0.75 -0.66
C VAL A 130 8.86 -1.97 -0.69
N ALA A 131 8.16 -2.25 0.41
CA ALA A 131 7.20 -3.34 0.48
C ALA A 131 6.05 -3.15 -0.52
N LYS A 132 5.43 -1.97 -0.56
CA LYS A 132 4.34 -1.66 -1.51
C LYS A 132 4.80 -1.82 -2.97
N LYS A 133 6.04 -1.44 -3.28
CA LYS A 133 6.60 -1.66 -4.62
C LYS A 133 6.84 -3.13 -4.92
N ILE A 134 7.39 -3.90 -3.99
CA ILE A 134 7.54 -5.36 -4.14
C ILE A 134 6.16 -6.01 -4.34
N ILE A 135 5.17 -5.64 -3.52
CA ILE A 135 3.79 -6.12 -3.61
C ILE A 135 3.20 -5.79 -4.99
N PHE A 136 3.36 -4.56 -5.47
CA PHE A 136 2.93 -4.19 -6.83
C PHE A 136 3.59 -5.06 -7.90
N CYS A 137 4.91 -5.29 -7.84
CA CYS A 137 5.62 -6.08 -8.84
C CYS A 137 5.09 -7.51 -8.98
N PHE A 138 4.64 -8.12 -7.87
CA PHE A 138 4.09 -9.47 -7.88
C PHE A 138 2.56 -9.54 -7.95
N ASN A 139 1.85 -8.41 -7.89
CA ASN A 139 0.38 -8.40 -7.89
C ASN A 139 -0.22 -7.46 -8.95
N TYR A 140 0.58 -6.87 -9.86
CA TYR A 140 0.10 -5.89 -10.84
C TYR A 140 -1.03 -6.42 -11.72
N GLU A 141 -1.00 -7.71 -12.08
CA GLU A 141 -2.01 -8.35 -12.93
C GLU A 141 -3.39 -8.45 -12.30
N THR A 142 -3.48 -8.32 -10.97
CA THR A 142 -4.75 -8.33 -10.25
C THR A 142 -5.57 -7.06 -10.52
N ASN A 143 -4.93 -6.00 -11.03
CA ASN A 143 -5.50 -4.65 -11.14
C ASN A 143 -6.05 -4.10 -9.80
N LYS A 144 -5.59 -4.63 -8.67
CA LYS A 144 -5.99 -4.24 -7.31
C LYS A 144 -4.90 -3.49 -6.54
N VAL A 145 -3.77 -3.19 -7.18
CA VAL A 145 -2.64 -2.47 -6.55
C VAL A 145 -2.26 -1.29 -7.44
N VAL A 146 -2.23 -0.09 -6.88
CA VAL A 146 -1.78 1.11 -7.59
C VAL A 146 -0.29 1.37 -7.35
N PRO A 147 0.48 1.82 -8.37
CA PRO A 147 1.89 2.19 -8.23
C PRO A 147 2.09 3.61 -7.64
N ILE A 148 1.38 3.91 -6.55
CA ILE A 148 1.49 5.16 -5.77
C ILE A 148 1.88 4.74 -4.35
N PHE A 149 3.17 4.57 -4.09
CA PHE A 149 3.63 3.88 -2.88
C PHE A 149 3.56 4.73 -1.60
N LYS A 150 3.39 6.05 -1.74
CA LYS A 150 3.25 6.95 -0.60
C LYS A 150 1.79 7.21 -0.29
N THR A 151 1.37 6.86 0.93
CA THR A 151 -0.05 6.92 1.33
C THR A 151 -0.60 8.35 1.22
N GLN A 152 0.19 9.33 1.65
CA GLN A 152 -0.14 10.76 1.56
C GLN A 152 -0.33 11.25 0.12
N ASP A 153 0.39 10.67 -0.85
CA ASP A 153 0.25 11.05 -2.25
C ASP A 153 -1.10 10.53 -2.78
N ILE A 154 -1.54 9.33 -2.38
CA ILE A 154 -2.88 8.84 -2.74
C ILE A 154 -3.96 9.72 -2.14
N GLU A 155 -3.88 10.07 -0.85
CA GLU A 155 -4.82 11.00 -0.22
C GLU A 155 -4.89 12.33 -0.98
N TYR A 156 -3.72 12.91 -1.31
CA TYR A 156 -3.63 14.13 -2.10
C TYR A 156 -4.29 13.99 -3.48
N PHE A 157 -4.07 12.89 -4.18
CA PHE A 157 -4.69 12.67 -5.49
C PHE A 157 -6.19 12.51 -5.40
N LEU A 158 -6.71 11.80 -4.40
CA LEU A 158 -8.15 11.69 -4.19
C LEU A 158 -8.80 13.06 -3.99
N ASP A 159 -8.15 13.97 -3.25
CA ASP A 159 -8.63 15.36 -3.10
C ASP A 159 -8.64 16.13 -4.44
N LYS A 160 -7.78 15.78 -5.41
CA LYS A 160 -7.79 16.35 -6.76
C LYS A 160 -8.87 15.72 -7.64
N ILE A 161 -9.05 14.41 -7.54
CA ILE A 161 -9.94 13.63 -8.40
C ILE A 161 -11.41 13.79 -8.00
N ASN A 162 -11.69 13.84 -6.69
CA ASN A 162 -13.04 13.84 -6.14
C ASN A 162 -13.45 15.24 -5.69
N GLU A 163 -14.67 15.66 -6.01
CA GLU A 163 -15.26 16.93 -5.53
C GLU A 163 -15.24 17.03 -4.01
N LYS A 164 -15.54 15.90 -3.35
CA LYS A 164 -15.46 15.72 -1.92
C LYS A 164 -14.95 14.32 -1.63
N GLN A 165 -13.79 14.20 -0.99
CA GLN A 165 -13.31 12.92 -0.49
C GLN A 165 -13.97 12.63 0.86
N GLU A 166 -14.76 11.58 0.92
CA GLU A 166 -15.32 11.08 2.17
C GLU A 166 -14.50 9.89 2.64
N TYR A 167 -13.85 10.04 3.79
CA TYR A 167 -13.13 8.95 4.43
C TYR A 167 -14.08 8.15 5.33
N PRO A 168 -13.90 6.82 5.44
CA PRO A 168 -14.71 6.01 6.31
C PRO A 168 -14.55 6.45 7.76
N LEU A 169 -15.55 6.12 8.57
CA LEU A 169 -15.52 6.34 10.00
C LEU A 169 -14.24 5.77 10.62
N LEU A 170 -13.59 6.53 11.51
CA LEU A 170 -12.35 6.12 12.18
C LEU A 170 -11.22 5.74 11.22
N TYR A 171 -11.20 6.35 10.03
CA TYR A 171 -10.09 6.20 9.07
C TYR A 171 -8.73 6.33 9.75
N ASP A 172 -8.58 7.29 10.67
CA ASP A 172 -7.33 7.52 11.39
C ASP A 172 -6.86 6.35 12.26
N ASN A 173 -7.79 5.54 12.76
CA ASN A 173 -7.52 4.38 13.61
C ASN A 173 -7.16 3.12 12.80
N LYS A 174 -7.30 3.15 11.47
CA LYS A 174 -6.92 2.04 10.59
C LYS A 174 -5.39 1.87 10.55
N SER A 175 -4.96 0.62 10.35
CA SER A 175 -3.56 0.30 10.09
C SER A 175 -3.08 0.92 8.78
N LEU A 176 -1.77 0.86 8.52
CA LEU A 176 -1.20 1.36 7.28
C LEU A 176 -1.72 0.58 6.07
N GLY A 177 -1.76 -0.75 6.17
CA GLY A 177 -2.28 -1.62 5.11
C GLY A 177 -3.74 -1.35 4.78
N GLU A 178 -4.59 -1.22 5.80
CA GLU A 178 -6.01 -0.92 5.60
C GLU A 178 -6.26 0.45 4.98
N LYS A 179 -5.50 1.47 5.40
CA LYS A 179 -5.57 2.80 4.78
C LYS A 179 -5.18 2.69 3.31
N TYR A 180 -4.07 2.02 3.01
CA TYR A 180 -3.57 1.90 1.66
C TYR A 180 -4.51 1.10 0.75
N GLU A 181 -5.08 -0.01 1.23
CA GLU A 181 -6.04 -0.82 0.49
C GLU A 181 -7.30 -0.01 0.15
N TYR A 182 -7.92 0.63 1.15
CA TYR A 182 -9.07 1.50 0.92
C TYR A 182 -8.76 2.61 -0.10
N LEU A 183 -7.64 3.31 0.07
CA LEU A 183 -7.22 4.39 -0.81
C LEU A 183 -6.98 3.90 -2.25
N THR A 184 -6.38 2.72 -2.40
CA THR A 184 -6.15 2.05 -3.68
C THR A 184 -7.47 1.77 -4.39
N GLU A 185 -8.46 1.25 -3.67
CA GLU A 185 -9.81 1.02 -4.20
C GLU A 185 -10.49 2.31 -4.65
N GLN A 186 -10.34 3.41 -3.89
CA GLN A 186 -10.92 4.71 -4.29
C GLN A 186 -10.29 5.25 -5.57
N ILE A 187 -8.96 5.12 -5.75
CA ILE A 187 -8.28 5.53 -6.98
C ILE A 187 -8.75 4.70 -8.18
N LEU A 188 -8.85 3.37 -8.00
CA LEU A 188 -9.31 2.46 -9.04
C LEU A 188 -10.75 2.77 -9.45
N LYS A 189 -11.64 2.99 -8.47
CA LYS A 189 -13.02 3.38 -8.70
C LYS A 189 -13.10 4.68 -9.50
N ALA A 190 -12.40 5.72 -9.06
CA ALA A 190 -12.44 7.01 -9.74
C ALA A 190 -11.90 6.94 -11.18
N LYS A 191 -10.88 6.11 -11.43
CA LYS A 191 -10.38 5.83 -12.79
C LYS A 191 -11.45 5.15 -13.66
N GLN A 192 -12.17 4.18 -13.11
CA GLN A 192 -13.18 3.38 -13.82
C GLN A 192 -14.45 4.17 -14.14
N GLU A 193 -14.83 5.12 -13.29
CA GLU A 193 -16.03 5.96 -13.49
C GLU A 193 -15.88 7.01 -14.60
N SER A 194 -14.66 7.32 -15.03
CA SER A 194 -14.41 8.30 -16.09
C SER A 194 -14.38 7.64 -17.47
N GLU A 195 -15.15 8.19 -18.41
CA GLU A 195 -15.18 7.73 -19.80
C GLU A 195 -13.81 7.82 -20.50
N ILE A 196 -12.94 8.72 -20.04
CA ILE A 196 -11.61 8.96 -20.63
C ILE A 196 -10.59 7.96 -20.07
N THR A 197 -10.60 7.74 -18.76
CA THR A 197 -9.53 6.98 -18.08
C THR A 197 -9.89 5.53 -17.78
N ASN A 198 -11.13 5.10 -18.01
CA ASN A 198 -11.57 3.73 -17.72
C ASN A 198 -10.71 2.67 -18.44
N SER A 199 -10.27 2.94 -19.66
CA SER A 199 -9.49 2.05 -20.53
C SER A 199 -7.98 2.16 -20.31
N TRP A 200 -7.53 3.16 -19.54
CA TRP A 200 -6.10 3.36 -19.30
C TRP A 200 -5.53 2.24 -18.45
N GLU A 201 -4.26 1.91 -18.64
CA GLU A 201 -3.54 1.07 -17.70
C GLU A 201 -3.30 1.85 -16.38
N ILE A 202 -3.29 1.17 -15.23
CA ILE A 202 -3.30 1.83 -13.92
C ILE A 202 -2.03 2.66 -13.66
N THR A 203 -0.87 2.18 -14.10
CA THR A 203 0.40 2.87 -14.00
C THR A 203 0.43 4.12 -14.88
N TYR A 204 -0.12 4.05 -16.09
CA TYR A 204 -0.31 5.22 -16.96
C TYR A 204 -1.23 6.26 -16.32
N PHE A 205 -2.34 5.83 -15.71
CA PHE A 205 -3.21 6.73 -14.94
C PHE A 205 -2.48 7.37 -13.74
N CYS A 206 -1.70 6.59 -12.99
CA CYS A 206 -0.93 7.13 -11.87
C CYS A 206 0.15 8.12 -12.32
N ARG A 207 0.76 7.91 -13.49
CA ARG A 207 1.70 8.86 -14.11
C ARG A 207 1.02 10.17 -14.47
N PHE A 208 -0.16 10.10 -15.09
CA PHE A 208 -1.00 11.27 -15.33
C PHE A 208 -1.24 12.07 -14.05
N LEU A 209 -1.57 11.41 -12.93
CA LEU A 209 -1.79 12.08 -11.66
C LEU A 209 -0.54 12.81 -11.17
N TYR A 210 0.63 12.14 -11.16
CA TYR A 210 1.89 12.74 -10.73
C TYR A 210 2.34 13.91 -11.62
N GLU A 211 2.14 13.84 -12.94
CA GLU A 211 2.55 14.89 -13.88
C GLU A 211 1.58 16.07 -13.88
N SER A 212 0.28 15.81 -13.78
CA SER A 212 -0.76 16.85 -13.82
C SER A 212 -0.96 17.54 -12.48
N TYR A 213 -0.63 16.85 -11.39
CA TYR A 213 -0.83 17.28 -10.02
C TYR A 213 0.38 16.88 -9.15
N PRO A 214 1.58 17.43 -9.37
CA PRO A 214 2.74 17.08 -8.56
C PRO A 214 2.47 17.32 -7.07
N PRO A 215 2.57 16.28 -6.20
CA PRO A 215 2.36 16.47 -4.77
C PRO A 215 3.38 17.45 -4.17
N PRO A 216 2.99 18.30 -3.20
CA PRO A 216 3.92 19.20 -2.56
C PRO A 216 4.98 18.42 -1.78
N LYS A 217 6.21 18.95 -1.70
CA LYS A 217 7.33 18.33 -0.95
C LYS A 217 7.01 18.09 0.53
N THR A 218 6.13 18.92 1.08
CA THR A 218 5.57 18.80 2.42
C THR A 218 4.05 18.84 2.27
N ILE A 219 3.40 17.70 2.48
CA ILE A 219 1.94 17.64 2.55
C ILE A 219 1.59 17.92 4.00
N THR A 220 1.10 19.13 4.31
CA THR A 220 0.35 19.35 5.55
C THR A 220 -0.93 18.52 5.46
N GLU A 221 -1.35 17.93 6.58
CA GLU A 221 -2.50 17.01 6.64
C GLU A 221 -3.66 17.53 5.79
N PRO A 222 -4.28 16.69 4.93
CA PRO A 222 -5.41 17.12 4.13
C PRO A 222 -6.51 17.66 5.05
N GLN A 223 -7.20 18.72 4.62
CA GLN A 223 -8.37 19.24 5.33
C GLN A 223 -9.50 18.22 5.20
N ARG A 224 -9.46 17.19 6.04
CA ARG A 224 -10.44 16.11 6.08
C ARG A 224 -11.77 16.66 6.56
N LYS A 225 -12.80 16.61 5.70
CA LYS A 225 -14.19 16.83 6.12
C LYS A 225 -14.85 15.48 6.37
N THR A 226 -14.97 15.09 7.63
CA THR A 226 -15.86 14.00 8.03
C THR A 226 -17.28 14.54 8.07
N THR A 227 -18.19 14.00 7.26
CA THR A 227 -19.63 14.27 7.43
C THR A 227 -20.09 13.46 8.64
N ILE A 228 -20.46 14.12 9.74
CA ILE A 228 -20.93 13.47 10.97
C ILE A 228 -22.37 13.93 11.23
N THR A 229 -23.32 13.00 11.30
CA THR A 229 -24.69 13.28 11.79
C THR A 229 -24.78 13.04 13.31
N SER A 230 -25.86 13.49 13.95
CA SER A 230 -26.04 13.33 15.41
C SER A 230 -26.12 11.86 15.86
N VAL A 231 -26.70 10.98 15.03
CA VAL A 231 -26.73 9.53 15.24
C VAL A 231 -25.33 8.93 15.06
N ASP A 232 -24.55 9.44 14.12
CA ASP A 232 -23.15 9.03 13.95
C ASP A 232 -22.31 9.40 15.19
N THR A 233 -22.68 10.43 15.95
CA THR A 233 -21.82 10.95 17.03
C THR A 233 -21.67 9.96 18.20
N GLU A 234 -22.75 9.30 18.63
CA GLU A 234 -22.68 8.33 19.73
C GLU A 234 -22.09 6.99 19.28
N GLU A 235 -22.41 6.53 18.06
CA GLU A 235 -21.81 5.32 17.51
C GLU A 235 -20.31 5.49 17.25
N ILE A 236 -19.89 6.66 16.75
CA ILE A 236 -18.48 7.05 16.61
C ILE A 236 -17.80 7.03 17.97
N LYS A 237 -18.42 7.63 18.98
CA LYS A 237 -17.86 7.69 20.33
C LYS A 237 -17.65 6.29 20.90
N GLN A 238 -18.65 5.41 20.80
CA GLN A 238 -18.52 4.02 21.23
C GLN A 238 -17.44 3.24 20.46
N LYS A 239 -17.38 3.40 19.13
CA LYS A 239 -16.33 2.74 18.31
C LYS A 239 -14.94 3.29 18.63
N ARG A 240 -14.81 4.59 18.95
CA ARG A 240 -13.56 5.22 19.36
C ARG A 240 -13.12 4.71 20.74
N GLU A 241 -14.00 4.75 21.73
CA GLU A 241 -13.74 4.21 23.07
C GLU A 241 -13.32 2.73 23.02
N PHE A 242 -14.00 1.95 22.18
CA PHE A 242 -13.65 0.55 21.94
C PHE A 242 -12.25 0.39 21.31
N MET A 243 -11.91 1.21 20.32
CA MET A 243 -10.56 1.19 19.74
C MET A 243 -9.48 1.62 20.72
N ASP A 244 -9.76 2.62 21.55
CA ASP A 244 -8.82 3.10 22.56
C ASP A 244 -8.54 1.99 23.59
N LEU A 245 -9.57 1.27 24.02
CA LEU A 245 -9.43 0.06 24.86
C LEU A 245 -8.55 -1.01 24.20
N LEU A 246 -8.81 -1.35 22.92
CA LEU A 246 -8.00 -2.35 22.20
C LEU A 246 -6.54 -1.92 22.08
N ASN A 247 -6.30 -0.65 21.75
CA ASN A 247 -4.96 -0.10 21.62
C ASN A 247 -4.21 -0.09 22.96
N GLU A 248 -4.89 0.25 24.05
CA GLU A 248 -4.33 0.22 25.41
C GLU A 248 -3.93 -1.19 25.83
N LEU A 249 -4.82 -2.18 25.65
CA LEU A 249 -4.54 -3.58 25.96
C LEU A 249 -3.39 -4.14 25.13
N ARG A 250 -3.29 -3.75 23.85
CA ARG A 250 -2.15 -4.12 23.01
C ARG A 250 -0.84 -3.52 23.52
N ARG A 251 -0.85 -2.24 23.93
CA ARG A 251 0.35 -1.59 24.52
C ARG A 251 0.80 -2.27 25.81
N GLN A 252 -0.14 -2.84 26.56
CA GLN A 252 0.11 -3.60 27.78
C GLN A 252 0.41 -5.09 27.51
N TYR A 253 0.55 -5.51 26.24
CA TYR A 253 0.78 -6.90 25.84
C TYR A 253 -0.30 -7.89 26.31
N LYS A 254 -1.52 -7.41 26.57
CA LYS A 254 -2.66 -8.25 27.00
C LYS A 254 -3.36 -8.95 25.83
N ILE A 255 -3.18 -8.43 24.62
CA ILE A 255 -3.72 -9.01 23.38
C ILE A 255 -2.68 -8.96 22.26
N SER A 256 -2.70 -9.95 21.37
CA SER A 256 -1.82 -10.01 20.18
C SER A 256 -2.27 -9.07 19.05
N ALA A 257 -1.44 -8.93 18.01
CA ALA A 257 -1.80 -8.17 16.83
C ALA A 257 -2.91 -8.84 16.00
N GLU A 258 -2.98 -10.18 15.96
CA GLU A 258 -4.13 -10.88 15.37
C GLU A 258 -5.39 -10.63 16.18
N GLN A 259 -5.34 -10.78 17.51
CA GLN A 259 -6.50 -10.57 18.37
C GLN A 259 -7.05 -9.14 18.26
N LEU A 260 -6.18 -8.14 18.15
CA LEU A 260 -6.62 -6.76 17.91
C LEU A 260 -7.42 -6.63 16.61
N ARG A 261 -6.97 -7.27 15.52
CA ARG A 261 -7.68 -7.23 14.23
C ARG A 261 -9.02 -7.94 14.33
N GLU A 262 -9.05 -9.16 14.88
CA GLU A 262 -10.30 -9.91 15.07
C GLU A 262 -11.33 -9.15 15.93
N TYR A 263 -10.92 -8.63 17.09
CA TYR A 263 -11.83 -7.93 18.00
C TYR A 263 -12.35 -6.63 17.43
N ARG A 264 -11.49 -5.88 16.73
CA ARG A 264 -11.91 -4.70 16.01
C ARG A 264 -12.92 -5.04 14.94
N ASP A 265 -12.60 -6.01 14.07
CA ASP A 265 -13.45 -6.34 12.92
C ASP A 265 -14.83 -6.82 13.41
N ALA A 266 -14.86 -7.63 14.46
CA ALA A 266 -16.11 -8.04 15.11
C ALA A 266 -16.89 -6.86 15.72
N GLY A 267 -16.24 -6.02 16.55
CA GLY A 267 -16.91 -4.89 17.22
C GLY A 267 -17.26 -3.72 16.29
N PHE A 268 -16.66 -3.64 15.11
CA PHE A 268 -16.99 -2.63 14.09
C PHE A 268 -18.14 -3.09 13.19
N LYS A 269 -18.26 -4.42 12.98
CA LYS A 269 -19.32 -5.03 12.18
C LYS A 269 -20.64 -5.17 12.95
N ASP A 270 -20.59 -5.47 14.24
CA ASP A 270 -21.79 -5.70 15.07
C ASP A 270 -21.73 -4.90 16.39
N PRO A 271 -22.69 -3.96 16.64
CA PRO A 271 -22.79 -3.24 17.90
C PRO A 271 -22.91 -4.14 19.14
N GLN A 272 -23.60 -5.28 19.04
CA GLN A 272 -23.78 -6.18 20.20
C GLN A 272 -22.47 -6.92 20.52
N ALA A 273 -21.74 -7.35 19.48
CA ALA A 273 -20.39 -7.87 19.63
C ALA A 273 -19.45 -6.84 20.28
N ARG A 274 -19.56 -5.55 19.91
CA ARG A 274 -18.78 -4.46 20.52
C ARG A 274 -19.03 -4.35 22.02
N ILE A 275 -20.29 -4.33 22.46
CA ILE A 275 -20.65 -4.24 23.88
C ILE A 275 -20.06 -5.45 24.63
N THR A 276 -20.31 -6.65 24.12
CA THR A 276 -19.83 -7.92 24.72
C THR A 276 -18.31 -7.96 24.82
N LEU A 277 -17.60 -7.55 23.77
CA LEU A 277 -16.14 -7.50 23.76
C LEU A 277 -15.62 -6.42 24.69
N THR A 278 -16.25 -5.25 24.74
CA THR A 278 -15.87 -4.17 25.65
C THR A 278 -15.93 -4.66 27.10
N GLU A 279 -17.05 -5.24 27.53
CA GLU A 279 -17.21 -5.80 28.88
C GLU A 279 -16.16 -6.87 29.21
N LYS A 280 -15.85 -7.75 28.25
CA LYS A 280 -14.84 -8.81 28.43
C LYS A 280 -13.43 -8.21 28.55
N LEU A 281 -13.09 -7.25 27.70
CA LEU A 281 -11.75 -6.67 27.57
C LEU A 281 -11.44 -5.66 28.67
N THR A 282 -12.44 -4.93 29.18
CA THR A 282 -12.26 -4.05 30.34
C THR A 282 -11.82 -4.82 31.59
N LYS A 283 -12.16 -6.11 31.71
CA LYS A 283 -11.67 -6.99 32.80
C LYS A 283 -10.19 -7.36 32.67
N LEU A 284 -9.55 -7.09 31.53
CA LEU A 284 -8.13 -7.35 31.28
C LEU A 284 -7.23 -6.14 31.53
N LYS A 285 -7.82 -4.94 31.72
CA LYS A 285 -7.11 -3.77 32.23
C LYS A 285 -6.65 -4.04 33.67
#